data_AF-A0A9Q3HZX6-F1
#
_entry.id   AF-A0A9Q3HZX6-F1
#
_cell.length_a   1.000
_cell.length_b   1.000
_cell.length_c   1.000
_cell.angle_alpha   90.00
_cell.angle_beta   90.00
_cell.angle_gamma   90.00
#
_symmetry.space_group_name_H-M   'P 1'
#
loop_
_entity.id
_entity.type
_entity.pdbx_description
1 polymer ?
#
loop_
_entity_poly.entity_id
_entity_poly.type
_entity_poly.pdbx_seq_one_letter_code
_entity_poly.pdbx_strand_id
1 'polypeptide(L)'
;MPQNKKEIQSFFGFAGYYRQHTKDFASIARTLYKLCNKDTVFEITVDRVKALESLRKALTTAPLSLMTDFKLPFNLYIDASGDGLGAALHQVQIINDNPVEGTICFIFRKIKLTEARCGASRMECLCIFCTL
;
A
#
# COMPACT_ATOMS: atom_id res chain seq x y z
N MET A 1 -7.40 -1.79 21.90
CA MET A 1 -7.60 -3.18 21.44
C MET A 1 -9.04 -3.30 21.00
N PRO A 2 -9.34 -3.85 19.82
CA PRO A 2 -10.72 -3.97 19.35
C PRO A 2 -11.51 -4.89 20.28
N GLN A 3 -12.70 -4.49 20.71
CA GLN A 3 -13.53 -5.26 21.65
C GLN A 3 -14.64 -6.04 20.95
N ASN A 4 -14.88 -5.78 19.66
CA ASN A 4 -15.97 -6.38 18.93
C ASN A 4 -15.61 -6.70 17.47
N LYS A 5 -16.36 -7.60 16.84
CA LYS A 5 -16.15 -7.97 15.42
C LYS A 5 -16.19 -6.77 14.48
N LYS A 6 -17.11 -5.82 14.73
CA LYS A 6 -17.23 -4.57 13.96
C LYS A 6 -15.96 -3.73 14.01
N GLU A 7 -15.31 -3.64 15.16
CA GLU A 7 -14.09 -2.84 15.32
C GLU A 7 -12.90 -3.48 14.60
N ILE A 8 -12.78 -4.81 14.63
CA ILE A 8 -11.77 -5.51 13.83
C ILE A 8 -12.02 -5.30 12.33
N GLN A 9 -13.27 -5.41 11.88
CA GLN A 9 -13.60 -5.20 10.47
C GLN A 9 -13.32 -3.76 10.03
N SER A 10 -13.65 -2.77 10.85
CA SER A 10 -13.32 -1.36 10.62
C SER A 10 -11.80 -1.13 10.55
N PHE A 11 -11.07 -1.70 11.50
CA PHE A 11 -9.60 -1.67 11.49
C PHE A 11 -9.03 -2.30 10.22
N PHE A 12 -9.59 -3.41 9.74
CA PHE A 12 -9.19 -4.00 8.47
C PHE A 12 -9.55 -3.15 7.25
N GLY A 13 -10.66 -2.42 7.29
CA GLY A 13 -11.00 -1.43 6.27
C GLY A 13 -9.92 -0.36 6.15
N PHE A 14 -9.47 0.18 7.28
CA PHE A 14 -8.37 1.15 7.33
C PHE A 14 -7.03 0.52 6.92
N ALA A 15 -6.65 -0.58 7.55
CA ALA A 15 -5.38 -1.25 7.31
C ALA A 15 -5.25 -1.80 5.88
N GLY A 16 -6.39 -2.10 5.24
CA GLY A 16 -6.47 -2.52 3.84
C GLY A 16 -5.94 -1.47 2.86
N TYR A 17 -6.08 -0.18 3.18
CA TYR A 17 -5.52 0.92 2.37
C TYR A 17 -3.98 0.84 2.33
N TYR A 18 -3.37 0.58 3.48
CA TYR A 18 -1.91 0.51 3.63
C TYR A 18 -1.33 -0.88 3.36
N ARG A 19 -2.15 -1.86 2.93
CA ARG A 19 -1.71 -3.26 2.74
C ARG A 19 -0.52 -3.38 1.78
N GLN A 20 -0.45 -2.49 0.79
CA GLN A 20 0.58 -2.51 -0.25
C GLN A 20 1.95 -2.03 0.27
N HIS A 21 1.93 -1.23 1.35
CA HIS A 21 3.12 -0.65 1.97
C HIS A 21 3.56 -1.39 3.23
N THR A 22 2.78 -2.40 3.64
CA THR A 22 3.01 -3.15 4.86
C THR A 22 3.57 -4.53 4.53
N LYS A 23 4.85 -4.76 4.85
CA LYS A 23 5.50 -6.06 4.66
C LYS A 23 4.78 -7.14 5.47
N ASP A 24 4.58 -8.31 4.86
CA ASP A 24 3.95 -9.49 5.47
C ASP A 24 2.50 -9.29 5.95
N PHE A 25 1.81 -8.24 5.49
CA PHE A 25 0.42 -7.94 5.87
C PHE A 25 -0.50 -9.15 5.76
N ALA A 26 -0.45 -9.87 4.63
CA ALA A 26 -1.33 -11.01 4.38
C ALA A 26 -1.11 -12.16 5.38
N SER A 27 0.14 -12.38 5.79
CA SER A 27 0.50 -13.44 6.75
C SER A 27 -0.03 -13.11 8.14
N ILE A 28 0.20 -11.87 8.60
CA ILE A 28 -0.23 -11.38 9.92
C ILE A 28 -1.77 -11.28 9.98
N ALA A 29 -2.38 -10.74 8.93
CA ALA A 29 -3.83 -10.55 8.83
C ALA A 29 -4.59 -11.89 8.79
N ARG A 30 -3.98 -12.99 8.33
CA ARG A 30 -4.64 -14.30 8.20
C ARG A 30 -5.24 -14.81 9.51
N THR A 31 -4.50 -14.67 10.61
CA THR A 31 -4.95 -15.11 11.94
C THR A 31 -6.15 -14.29 12.43
N LEU A 32 -6.17 -13.01 12.07
CA LEU A 32 -7.19 -12.04 12.43
C LEU A 32 -8.40 -12.09 11.49
N TYR A 33 -8.26 -12.47 10.22
CA TYR A 33 -9.39 -12.66 9.29
C TYR A 33 -10.34 -13.76 9.77
N LYS A 34 -9.84 -14.77 10.49
CA LYS A 34 -10.69 -15.78 11.13
C LYS A 34 -11.71 -15.16 12.10
N LEU A 35 -11.37 -14.06 12.77
CA LEU A 35 -12.29 -13.33 13.66
C LEU A 35 -13.40 -12.59 12.90
N CYS A 36 -13.20 -12.30 11.63
CA CYS A 36 -14.20 -11.64 10.79
C CYS A 36 -15.30 -12.59 10.31
N ASN A 37 -15.10 -13.92 10.43
CA ASN A 37 -16.11 -14.90 10.04
C ASN A 37 -17.32 -14.88 10.99
N LYS A 38 -18.50 -15.12 10.43
CA LYS A 38 -19.75 -15.15 11.20
C LYS A 38 -19.75 -16.29 12.22
N ASP A 39 -19.21 -17.45 11.83
CA ASP A 39 -19.24 -18.70 12.62
C ASP A 39 -18.16 -18.79 13.70
N THR A 40 -17.23 -17.83 13.74
CA THR A 40 -16.11 -17.85 14.70
C THR A 40 -16.44 -16.99 15.93
N VAL A 41 -16.27 -17.53 17.13
CA VAL A 41 -16.44 -16.76 18.38
C VAL A 41 -15.36 -15.67 18.45
N PHE A 42 -15.77 -14.47 18.83
CA PHE A 42 -14.82 -13.38 19.03
C PHE A 42 -14.07 -13.59 20.35
N GLU A 43 -12.82 -14.03 20.23
CA GLU A 43 -11.90 -14.22 21.35
C GLU A 43 -10.57 -13.52 21.01
N ILE A 44 -10.01 -12.80 21.97
CA ILE A 44 -8.68 -12.21 21.85
C ILE A 44 -7.72 -13.12 22.62
N THR A 45 -7.07 -14.02 21.89
CA THR A 45 -5.98 -14.85 22.42
C THR A 45 -4.65 -14.10 22.33
N VAL A 46 -3.64 -14.56 23.07
CA VAL A 46 -2.29 -13.98 23.08
C VAL A 46 -1.70 -13.90 21.66
N ASP A 47 -1.94 -14.89 20.81
CA ASP A 47 -1.46 -14.90 19.43
C ASP A 47 -2.13 -13.81 18.56
N ARG A 48 -3.42 -13.55 18.80
CA ARG A 48 -4.18 -12.51 18.09
C ARG A 48 -3.77 -11.12 18.56
N VAL A 49 -3.45 -10.94 19.85
CA VAL A 49 -2.84 -9.72 20.40
C VAL A 49 -1.51 -9.44 19.70
N LYS A 50 -0.61 -10.43 19.66
CA LYS A 50 0.69 -10.31 18.99
C LYS A 50 0.55 -9.99 17.50
N ALA A 51 -0.41 -10.61 16.80
CA ALA A 51 -0.69 -10.32 15.41
C ALA A 51 -1.17 -8.87 15.22
N LEU A 52 -2.06 -8.38 16.08
CA LEU A 52 -2.57 -7.02 16.02
C LEU A 52 -1.46 -5.98 16.30
N GLU A 53 -0.61 -6.23 17.29
CA GLU A 53 0.54 -5.37 17.60
C GLU A 53 1.57 -5.37 16.47
N SER A 54 1.85 -6.54 15.89
CA SER A 54 2.74 -6.66 14.73
C SER A 54 2.20 -5.87 13.54
N LEU A 55 0.89 -5.94 13.29
CA LEU A 55 0.25 -5.17 12.21
C LEU A 55 0.30 -3.66 12.49
N ARG A 56 0.02 -3.22 13.72
CA ARG A 56 0.15 -1.80 14.10
C ARG A 56 1.58 -1.31 13.92
N LYS A 57 2.56 -2.09 14.38
CA LYS A 57 3.98 -1.76 14.20
C LYS A 57 4.29 -1.64 12.72
N ALA A 58 3.93 -2.64 11.92
CA ALA A 58 4.19 -2.65 10.49
C ALA A 58 3.51 -1.46 9.76
N LEU A 59 2.30 -1.06 10.15
CA LEU A 59 1.62 0.12 9.62
C LEU A 59 2.34 1.43 10.00
N THR A 60 2.88 1.52 11.23
CA THR A 60 3.62 2.71 11.69
C THR A 60 5.06 2.78 11.22
N THR A 61 5.68 1.65 10.89
CA THR A 61 7.07 1.55 10.40
C THR A 61 7.16 1.44 8.89
N ALA A 62 6.03 1.27 8.20
CA ALA A 62 6.00 1.39 6.74
C ALA A 62 6.60 2.76 6.38
N PRO A 63 7.43 2.84 5.32
CA PRO A 63 7.99 4.12 4.91
C PRO A 63 6.83 5.09 4.70
N LEU A 64 6.77 6.11 5.56
CA LEU A 64 5.74 7.13 5.51
C LEU A 64 5.86 7.78 4.14
N SER A 65 4.83 7.56 3.33
CA SER A 65 4.63 8.34 2.15
C SER A 65 4.41 9.80 2.56
N LEU A 66 5.05 10.74 1.86
CA LEU A 66 4.83 12.15 2.09
C LEU A 66 3.36 12.50 1.89
N MET A 67 2.81 13.33 2.77
CA MET A 67 1.45 13.84 2.61
C MET A 67 1.39 14.72 1.36
N THR A 68 0.52 14.41 0.41
CA THR A 68 0.35 15.15 -0.85
C THR A 68 0.03 16.63 -0.62
N ASP A 69 0.79 17.53 -1.24
CA ASP A 69 0.43 18.94 -1.41
C ASP A 69 0.03 19.20 -2.87
N PHE A 70 -1.25 19.46 -3.13
CA PHE A 70 -1.75 19.71 -4.49
C PHE A 70 -1.29 21.05 -5.09
N LYS A 71 -0.63 21.92 -4.31
CA LYS A 71 -0.08 23.19 -4.79
C LYS A 71 1.33 23.04 -5.37
N LEU A 72 2.01 21.94 -5.08
CA LEU A 72 3.38 21.68 -5.51
C LEU A 72 3.38 20.70 -6.70
N PRO A 73 4.38 20.79 -7.60
CA PRO A 73 4.49 19.87 -8.72
C PRO A 73 4.76 18.43 -8.25
N PHE A 74 4.29 17.47 -9.04
CA PHE A 74 4.56 16.05 -8.83
C PHE A 74 5.64 15.55 -9.79
N ASN A 75 6.53 14.69 -9.30
CA ASN A 75 7.52 13.97 -10.10
C ASN A 75 7.04 12.54 -10.26
N LEU A 76 6.86 12.07 -11.51
CA LEU A 76 6.44 10.70 -11.78
C LEU A 76 7.62 9.92 -12.35
N TYR A 77 8.12 8.94 -11.58
CA TYR A 77 9.10 7.97 -12.06
C TYR A 77 8.36 6.74 -12.57
N ILE A 78 8.80 6.23 -13.71
CA ILE A 78 8.16 5.10 -14.38
C ILE A 78 9.22 4.08 -14.72
N ASP A 79 8.90 2.82 -14.48
CA ASP A 79 9.67 1.68 -14.93
C ASP A 79 8.73 0.68 -15.61
N ALA A 80 9.13 0.19 -16.77
CA ALA A 80 8.33 -0.75 -17.54
C ALA A 80 9.21 -1.92 -17.95
N SER A 81 8.79 -3.12 -17.53
CA SER A 81 9.43 -4.39 -17.88
C SER A 81 8.45 -5.27 -18.66
N GLY A 82 8.93 -6.34 -19.27
CA GLY A 82 8.06 -7.31 -19.96
C GLY A 82 7.00 -7.96 -19.06
N ASP A 83 7.23 -7.98 -17.74
CA ASP A 83 6.34 -8.63 -16.77
C ASP A 83 5.35 -7.65 -16.11
N GLY A 84 5.66 -6.35 -16.09
CA GLY A 84 4.88 -5.38 -15.34
C GLY A 84 5.29 -3.93 -15.54
N LEU A 85 4.33 -3.05 -15.29
CA LEU A 85 4.46 -1.61 -15.27
C LEU A 85 4.50 -1.13 -13.82
N GLY A 86 5.50 -0.33 -13.49
CA GLY A 86 5.67 0.30 -12.19
C GLY A 86 5.76 1.82 -12.35
N ALA A 87 5.17 2.54 -11.41
CA ALA A 87 5.37 3.97 -11.28
C ALA A 87 5.48 4.37 -9.81
N ALA A 88 6.30 5.39 -9.54
CA ALA A 88 6.44 6.01 -8.25
C ALA A 88 6.13 7.50 -8.39
N LEU A 89 5.11 7.96 -7.68
CA LEU A 89 4.77 9.37 -7.59
C LEU A 89 5.56 9.97 -6.43
N HIS A 90 6.36 10.99 -6.72
CA HIS A 90 7.21 11.70 -5.78
C HIS A 90 6.84 13.18 -5.75
N GLN A 91 7.20 13.84 -4.66
CA GLN A 91 7.07 15.29 -4.54
C GLN A 91 8.21 15.85 -3.72
N VAL A 92 8.69 17.03 -4.12
CA VAL A 92 9.65 17.81 -3.36
C VAL A 92 8.89 18.73 -2.42
N GLN A 93 9.10 18.56 -1.11
CA GLN A 93 8.47 19.38 -0.07
C GLN A 93 9.53 20.00 0.83
N ILE A 94 9.23 21.16 1.38
CA ILE A 94 10.11 21.80 2.37
C ILE A 94 9.73 21.26 3.75
N ILE A 95 10.62 20.47 4.34
CA ILE A 95 10.48 19.93 5.70
C ILE A 95 11.63 20.48 6.52
N ASN A 96 11.33 21.22 7.60
CA ASN A 96 12.34 21.89 8.44
C ASN A 96 13.33 22.74 7.61
N ASP A 97 12.80 23.60 6.75
CA ASP A 97 13.55 24.50 5.85
C ASP A 97 14.46 23.80 4.82
N ASN A 98 14.39 22.47 4.70
CA ASN A 98 15.16 21.70 3.72
C ASN A 98 14.25 21.11 2.64
N PRO A 99 14.62 21.19 1.35
CA PRO A 99 13.91 20.49 0.29
C PRO A 99 14.17 18.99 0.40
N VAL A 100 13.12 18.24 0.68
CA VAL A 100 13.14 16.78 0.78
C VAL A 100 12.25 16.24 -0.34
N GLU A 101 12.83 15.42 -1.21
CA GLU A 101 12.04 14.59 -2.12
C GLU A 101 11.57 13.35 -1.37
N GLY A 102 10.28 13.07 -1.43
CA GLY A 102 9.76 11.83 -0.89
C GLY A 102 8.65 11.24 -1.74
N THR A 103 8.49 9.94 -1.59
CA THR A 103 7.51 9.17 -2.32
C THR A 103 6.12 9.38 -1.74
N ILE A 104 5.15 9.64 -2.60
CA ILE A 104 3.74 9.77 -2.29
C ILE A 104 3.02 8.43 -2.50
N CYS A 105 3.23 7.79 -3.64
CA CYS A 105 2.61 6.49 -3.86
C CYS A 105 3.43 5.66 -4.85
N PHE A 106 3.25 4.35 -4.73
CA PHE A 106 3.73 3.39 -5.71
C PHE A 106 2.52 2.79 -6.40
N ILE A 107 2.56 2.74 -7.73
CA ILE A 107 1.55 2.13 -8.57
C ILE A 107 2.23 0.98 -9.29
N PHE A 108 1.65 -0.21 -9.20
CA PHE A 108 2.12 -1.37 -9.95
C PHE A 108 0.96 -2.05 -10.65
N ARG A 109 1.17 -2.38 -11.92
CA ARG A 109 0.20 -3.10 -12.74
C ARG A 109 0.90 -4.22 -13.51
N LYS A 110 0.38 -5.44 -13.43
CA LYS A 110 0.81 -6.52 -14.32
C LYS A 110 0.45 -6.21 -15.77
N ILE A 111 1.39 -6.44 -16.67
CA ILE A 111 1.17 -6.35 -18.11
C ILE A 111 0.21 -7.46 -18.54
N LYS A 112 -0.78 -7.13 -19.39
CA LYS A 112 -1.61 -8.14 -20.04
C LYS A 112 -0.81 -8.78 -21.19
N LEU A 113 -1.08 -10.05 -21.49
CA LEU A 113 -0.45 -10.76 -22.61
C LEU A 113 -0.57 -10.03 -23.96
N THR A 114 -1.62 -9.23 -24.15
CA THR A 114 -1.84 -8.39 -25.33
C THR A 114 -0.97 -7.13 -25.35
N GLU A 115 -0.58 -6.62 -24.19
CA GLU A 115 0.27 -5.43 -24.00
C GLU A 115 1.76 -5.79 -23.99
N ALA A 116 2.11 -7.04 -23.66
CA ALA A 116 3.48 -7.56 -23.62
C ALA A 116 4.21 -7.55 -24.98
N ARG A 117 3.49 -7.31 -26.08
CA ARG A 117 4.05 -7.22 -27.44
C ARG A 117 4.49 -5.80 -27.82
N CYS A 118 4.24 -4.82 -26.96
CA CYS A 118 4.62 -3.43 -27.20
C CYS A 118 6.12 -3.23 -26.92
N GLY A 119 6.80 -2.42 -27.75
CA GLY A 119 8.17 -1.99 -27.46
C GLY A 119 8.24 -1.07 -26.24
N ALA A 120 9.43 -0.89 -25.67
CA ALA A 120 9.68 -0.16 -24.41
C ALA A 120 8.96 1.20 -24.34
N SER A 121 9.08 2.04 -25.38
CA SER A 121 8.45 3.36 -25.42
C SER A 121 6.92 3.32 -25.35
N ARG A 122 6.28 2.29 -25.92
CA ARG A 122 4.83 2.11 -25.83
C ARG A 122 4.40 1.63 -24.44
N MET A 123 5.24 0.83 -23.78
CA MET A 123 4.98 0.38 -22.42
C MET A 123 5.12 1.53 -21.41
N GLU A 124 6.09 2.42 -21.60
CA GLU A 124 6.22 3.66 -20.82
C GLU A 124 4.99 4.57 -20.97
N CYS A 125 4.53 4.82 -22.21
CA CYS A 125 3.29 5.59 -22.44
C CYS A 125 2.06 4.92 -21.82
N LEU A 126 1.96 3.59 -21.90
CA LEU A 126 0.88 2.83 -21.27
C LEU A 126 0.92 2.97 -19.74
N CYS A 127 2.12 2.97 -19.14
CA CYS A 127 2.27 3.19 -17.72
C CYS A 127 1.79 4.58 -17.31
N ILE A 128 2.18 5.63 -18.05
CA ILE A 128 1.69 7.01 -17.83
C ILE A 128 0.16 7.04 -17.84
N PHE A 129 -0.47 6.44 -18.85
CA PHE A 129 -1.93 6.43 -18.98
C PHE A 129 -2.62 5.67 -17.83
N CYS A 130 -1.99 4.63 -17.29
CA CYS A 130 -2.56 3.86 -16.18
C CYS A 130 -2.38 4.53 -14.81
N THR A 131 -1.47 5.49 -14.72
CA THR A 131 -1.16 6.21 -13.48
C THR A 131 -1.89 7.54 -13.33
N LEU A 132 -2.43 8.08 -14.43
CA LEU A 132 -3.31 9.25 -14.47
C LEU A 132 -4.77 8.86 -14.20
#